data_AF-A0A9E0HFS3-F1
#
_entry.id   AF-A0A9E0HFS3-F1
#
_cell.length_a   1.000
_cell.length_b   1.000
_cell.length_c   1.000
_cell.angle_alpha   90.00
_cell.angle_beta   90.00
_cell.angle_gamma   90.00
#
_symmetry.space_group_name_H-M   'P 1'
#
loop_
_entity.id
_entity.type
_entity.pdbx_description
1 polymer ?
#
loop_
_entity_poly.entity_id
_entity_poly.type
_entity_poly.pdbx_seq_one_letter_code
_entity_poly.pdbx_strand_id
1 'polypeptide(L)'
;MAWALLSLAVMLRLAALALALAATGCSLYFPGGDDTPDTCNLDGGSPDADLGLRNPDNLRCEAFGRPGECDPACGPCPLADNADQAPLPPWGECGGRCDALPEAACLVDVECRAAYDFNCYTGAGPCTAFQPFLGCFSLSRWNQPGQCEGLDAWSCSGRPDCVALHSEVCDPSGVCWPQFVECTSENRAAPAGP
;
A
#
# COMPACT_ATOMS: atom_id res chain seq x y z
N MET A 1 -50.79 -27.20 19.53
CA MET A 1 -49.98 -26.97 18.32
C MET A 1 -48.87 -25.92 18.49
N ALA A 2 -49.03 -24.88 19.32
CA ALA A 2 -47.98 -23.87 19.56
C ALA A 2 -46.68 -24.38 20.21
N TRP A 3 -46.75 -25.45 21.02
CA TRP A 3 -45.57 -26.01 21.71
C TRP A 3 -44.56 -26.69 20.79
N ALA A 4 -45.01 -27.27 19.67
CA ALA A 4 -44.12 -27.96 18.72
C ALA A 4 -43.26 -27.00 17.89
N LEU A 5 -43.77 -25.79 17.62
CA LEU A 5 -43.05 -24.76 16.85
C LEU A 5 -41.94 -24.09 17.68
N LEU A 6 -42.12 -23.97 19.00
CA LEU A 6 -41.12 -23.40 19.90
C LEU A 6 -39.88 -24.31 20.02
N SER A 7 -40.06 -25.63 20.05
CA SER A 7 -38.97 -26.61 20.15
C SER A 7 -38.09 -26.66 18.89
N LEU A 8 -38.66 -26.45 17.70
CA LEU A 8 -37.91 -26.47 16.44
C LEU A 8 -36.97 -25.27 16.30
N ALA A 9 -37.43 -24.08 16.71
CA ALA A 9 -36.64 -22.85 16.64
C ALA A 9 -35.44 -22.86 17.60
N VAL A 10 -35.58 -23.50 18.77
CA VAL A 10 -34.48 -23.64 19.74
C VAL A 10 -33.43 -24.64 19.26
N MET A 11 -33.85 -25.78 18.67
CA MET A 11 -32.90 -26.76 18.11
C MET A 11 -32.10 -26.19 16.92
N LEU A 12 -32.72 -25.38 16.06
CA LEU A 12 -32.04 -24.77 14.91
C LEU A 12 -30.94 -23.77 15.35
N ARG A 13 -31.18 -23.02 16.44
CA ARG A 13 -30.20 -22.06 16.98
C ARG A 13 -29.01 -22.75 17.65
N LEU A 14 -29.25 -23.86 18.36
CA LEU A 14 -28.18 -24.64 18.99
C LEU A 14 -27.28 -25.32 17.95
N ALA A 15 -27.85 -25.81 16.85
CA ALA A 15 -27.08 -26.39 15.75
C ALA A 15 -26.20 -25.35 15.03
N ALA A 16 -26.71 -24.14 14.80
CA ALA A 16 -25.94 -23.06 14.20
C ALA A 16 -24.75 -22.61 15.07
N LEU A 17 -24.93 -22.58 16.39
CA LEU A 17 -23.85 -22.24 17.32
C LEU A 17 -22.76 -23.33 17.33
N ALA A 18 -23.14 -24.61 17.35
CA ALA A 18 -22.17 -25.72 17.32
C ALA A 18 -21.34 -25.74 16.02
N LEU A 19 -21.94 -25.37 14.88
CA LEU A 19 -21.24 -25.31 13.60
C LEU A 19 -20.22 -24.15 13.55
N ALA A 20 -20.49 -23.03 14.24
CA ALA A 20 -19.56 -21.90 14.31
C ALA A 20 -18.32 -22.19 15.17
N LEU A 21 -18.45 -23.01 16.22
CA LEU A 21 -17.34 -23.41 17.10
C LEU A 21 -16.40 -24.46 16.46
N ALA A 22 -16.86 -25.23 15.48
CA ALA A 22 -16.04 -26.22 14.80
C ALA A 22 -15.12 -25.63 13.70
N ALA A 23 -15.34 -24.37 13.31
CA ALA A 23 -14.56 -23.71 12.26
C ALA A 23 -13.29 -23.01 12.79
N THR A 24 -13.14 -22.85 14.11
CA THR A 24 -11.90 -22.31 14.71
C THR A 24 -10.92 -23.44 14.97
N GLY A 25 -10.41 -24.05 13.89
CA GLY A 25 -9.30 -25.00 13.97
C GLY A 25 -8.03 -24.27 14.40
N CYS A 26 -7.72 -24.27 15.70
CA CYS A 26 -6.40 -23.92 16.18
C CYS A 26 -5.41 -25.00 15.70
N SER A 27 -4.49 -24.63 14.81
CA SER A 27 -3.33 -25.47 14.50
C SER A 27 -2.46 -25.56 15.75
N LEU A 28 -2.32 -26.77 16.29
CA LEU A 28 -1.35 -27.05 17.36
C LEU A 28 0.04 -27.02 16.73
N TYR A 29 0.79 -25.95 16.98
CA TYR A 29 2.21 -25.87 16.70
C TYR A 29 2.95 -26.78 17.70
N PHE A 30 3.68 -27.78 17.20
CA PHE A 30 4.54 -28.64 18.01
C PHE A 30 5.97 -28.10 17.95
N PRO A 31 6.46 -27.37 18.97
CA PRO A 31 7.86 -27.01 19.07
C PRO A 31 8.65 -28.25 19.49
N GLY A 32 9.11 -29.03 18.51
CA GLY A 32 9.91 -30.22 18.79
C GLY A 32 10.65 -30.68 17.56
N GLY A 33 11.94 -30.33 17.49
CA GLY A 33 12.85 -30.85 16.49
C GLY A 33 14.10 -30.00 16.34
N ASP A 34 15.14 -30.43 17.04
CA ASP A 34 16.56 -30.27 16.72
C ASP A 34 17.26 -28.96 17.14
N ASP A 35 17.88 -29.03 18.32
CA ASP A 35 18.93 -28.15 18.83
C ASP A 35 20.25 -28.30 18.03
N THR A 36 20.20 -28.23 16.70
CA THR A 36 21.39 -27.78 15.96
C THR A 36 21.40 -26.27 16.04
N PRO A 37 22.52 -25.63 16.45
CA PRO A 37 22.70 -24.21 16.23
C PRO A 37 22.88 -24.01 14.72
N ASP A 38 21.81 -24.17 13.94
CA ASP A 38 21.68 -23.60 12.61
C ASP A 38 21.50 -22.10 12.81
N THR A 39 22.57 -21.46 13.30
CA THR A 39 22.65 -20.04 13.63
C THR A 39 22.45 -19.14 12.42
N CYS A 40 22.17 -19.71 11.24
CA CYS A 40 22.04 -19.03 9.95
C CYS A 40 20.96 -19.64 9.07
N ASN A 41 19.84 -20.06 9.65
CA ASN A 41 18.68 -20.48 8.88
C ASN A 41 17.93 -19.25 8.32
N LEU A 42 18.51 -18.60 7.31
CA LEU A 42 17.87 -17.51 6.55
C LEU A 42 16.66 -18.01 5.72
N ASP A 43 16.52 -19.33 5.56
CA ASP A 43 15.38 -19.95 4.86
C ASP A 43 14.17 -20.20 5.78
N GLY A 44 14.31 -19.97 7.09
CA GLY A 44 13.27 -20.18 8.11
C GLY A 44 12.60 -18.90 8.61
N GLY A 45 13.02 -17.73 8.15
CA GLY A 45 12.32 -16.48 8.42
C GLY A 45 10.90 -16.58 7.87
N SER A 46 9.92 -16.04 8.60
CA SER A 46 8.67 -15.60 7.98
C SER A 46 9.01 -14.90 6.66
N PRO A 47 8.20 -14.95 5.58
CA PRO A 47 8.41 -14.09 4.43
C PRO A 47 8.32 -12.63 4.93
N ASP A 48 9.44 -12.13 5.45
CA ASP A 48 9.65 -10.80 5.98
C ASP A 48 9.61 -9.96 4.73
N ALA A 49 8.40 -9.48 4.45
CA ALA A 49 8.06 -8.88 3.19
C ALA A 49 9.08 -7.79 2.89
N ASP A 50 9.75 -7.93 1.75
CA ASP A 50 10.60 -6.88 1.18
C ASP A 50 9.91 -5.54 1.36
N LEU A 51 10.67 -4.50 1.72
CA LEU A 51 10.10 -3.18 1.88
C LEU A 51 9.59 -2.70 0.52
N GLY A 52 8.27 -2.82 0.31
CA GLY A 52 7.61 -2.34 -0.89
C GLY A 52 7.55 -0.82 -0.86
N LEU A 53 8.29 -0.17 -1.73
CA LEU A 53 8.20 1.28 -1.93
C LEU A 53 7.51 1.57 -3.26
N ARG A 54 6.62 2.56 -3.26
CA ARG A 54 5.83 2.92 -4.43
C ARG A 54 6.60 3.88 -5.32
N ASN A 55 6.95 3.44 -6.51
CA ASN A 55 7.57 4.29 -7.52
C ASN A 55 6.56 5.39 -7.93
N PRO A 56 6.86 6.68 -7.70
CA PRO A 56 5.91 7.74 -7.99
C PRO A 56 5.72 7.99 -9.49
N ASP A 57 6.67 7.57 -10.33
CA ASP A 57 6.55 7.70 -11.79
C ASP A 57 5.48 6.78 -12.35
N ASN A 58 5.33 5.56 -11.81
CA ASN A 58 4.43 4.56 -12.39
C ASN A 58 3.42 3.93 -11.43
N LEU A 59 3.42 4.38 -10.17
CA LEU A 59 2.59 3.88 -9.06
C LEU A 59 2.76 2.39 -8.74
N ARG A 60 3.77 1.70 -9.29
CA ARG A 60 4.03 0.29 -8.98
C ARG A 60 4.83 0.16 -7.69
N CYS A 61 4.56 -0.92 -6.97
CA CYS A 61 5.34 -1.30 -5.80
C CYS A 61 6.60 -2.04 -6.25
N GLU A 62 7.74 -1.52 -5.83
CA GLU A 62 9.05 -2.12 -6.05
C GLU A 62 9.57 -2.64 -4.71
N ALA A 63 10.08 -3.87 -4.73
CA ALA A 63 10.66 -4.51 -3.57
C ALA A 63 12.08 -3.99 -3.35
N PHE A 64 12.34 -3.45 -2.16
CA PHE A 64 13.66 -3.09 -1.72
C PHE A 64 14.07 -3.97 -0.54
N GLY A 65 15.29 -4.53 -0.62
CA GLY A 65 15.86 -5.26 0.50
C GLY A 65 15.99 -4.34 1.72
N ARG A 66 15.68 -4.86 2.92
CA ARG A 66 15.79 -4.10 4.16
C ARG A 66 17.27 -3.83 4.49
N PRO A 67 17.65 -2.57 4.76
CA PRO A 67 19.00 -2.26 5.20
C PRO A 67 19.22 -2.84 6.61
N GLY A 68 20.15 -3.79 6.74
CA GLY A 68 20.67 -4.22 8.05
C GLY A 68 20.15 -5.54 8.62
N GLU A 69 19.28 -6.29 7.94
CA GLU A 69 18.83 -7.62 8.39
C GLU A 69 19.76 -8.74 7.89
N CYS A 70 21.06 -8.51 7.97
CA CYS A 70 22.04 -9.57 7.80
C CYS A 70 22.73 -9.79 9.14
N ASP A 71 22.69 -11.03 9.64
CA ASP A 71 23.47 -11.42 10.80
C ASP A 71 24.94 -11.58 10.36
N PRO A 72 25.88 -10.77 10.89
CA PRO A 72 27.30 -10.91 10.58
C PRO A 72 27.91 -12.24 11.03
N ALA A 73 27.25 -12.98 11.94
CA ALA A 73 27.63 -14.34 12.30
C ALA A 73 27.35 -15.36 11.17
N CYS A 74 26.56 -14.96 10.16
CA CYS A 74 26.13 -15.81 9.04
C CYS A 74 26.83 -15.59 7.72
N GLY A 75 27.89 -14.79 7.75
CA GLY A 75 28.71 -14.48 6.59
C GLY A 75 28.89 -12.97 6.44
N PRO A 76 29.81 -12.55 5.56
CA PRO A 76 29.99 -11.14 5.24
C PRO A 76 28.69 -10.57 4.68
N CYS A 77 28.10 -9.62 5.41
CA CYS A 77 26.89 -8.93 4.97
C CYS A 77 27.18 -8.11 3.72
N PRO A 78 26.43 -8.30 2.63
CA PRO A 78 26.58 -7.45 1.44
C PRO A 78 26.26 -5.97 1.72
N LEU A 79 25.77 -5.61 2.91
CA LEU A 79 25.28 -4.27 3.23
C LEU A 79 26.23 -3.47 4.13
N ALA A 80 27.20 -4.10 4.80
CA ALA A 80 28.03 -3.41 5.79
C ALA A 80 29.22 -2.65 5.16
N ASP A 81 29.61 -3.01 3.94
CA ASP A 81 30.88 -2.58 3.31
C ASP A 81 30.64 -1.84 1.98
N ASN A 82 29.43 -1.92 1.43
CA ASN A 82 29.15 -1.49 0.06
C ASN A 82 28.82 0.00 -0.01
N ALA A 83 29.86 0.82 -0.08
CA ALA A 83 29.78 2.20 -0.57
C ALA A 83 29.11 2.32 -1.96
N ASP A 84 28.94 1.21 -2.68
CA ASP A 84 28.30 1.12 -3.99
C ASP A 84 26.77 0.89 -3.94
N GLN A 85 26.19 0.71 -2.75
CA GLN A 85 24.74 0.54 -2.65
C GLN A 85 24.02 1.89 -2.69
N ALA A 86 23.19 2.08 -3.71
CA ALA A 86 22.37 3.28 -3.83
C ALA A 86 21.48 3.42 -2.58
N PRO A 87 21.37 4.62 -1.98
CA PRO A 87 20.47 4.84 -0.87
C PRO A 87 19.04 4.52 -1.29
N LEU A 88 18.25 3.99 -0.35
CA LEU A 88 16.83 3.74 -0.59
C LEU A 88 16.16 5.04 -1.04
N PRO A 89 15.34 5.01 -2.10
CA PRO A 89 14.59 6.18 -2.48
C PRO A 89 13.63 6.54 -1.34
N PRO A 90 13.35 7.83 -1.09
CA PRO A 90 12.51 8.24 0.02
C PRO A 90 11.02 8.02 -0.27
N TRP A 91 10.65 7.18 -1.23
CA TRP A 91 9.28 6.94 -1.65
C TRP A 91 8.36 6.47 -0.53
N GLY A 92 7.05 6.62 -0.75
CA GLY A 92 6.02 6.14 0.16
C GLY A 92 5.95 4.62 0.18
N GLU A 93 5.60 4.06 1.34
CA GLU A 93 5.44 2.61 1.50
C GLU A 93 4.16 2.10 0.82
N CYS A 94 4.25 0.90 0.27
CA CYS A 94 3.14 0.16 -0.31
C CYS A 94 2.35 -0.64 0.72
N GLY A 95 1.03 -0.75 0.52
CA GLY A 95 0.14 -1.50 1.41
C GLY A 95 -0.10 -0.80 2.74
N GLY A 96 0.13 0.52 2.79
CA GLY A 96 -0.04 1.33 3.99
C GLY A 96 -1.50 1.73 4.21
N ARG A 97 -1.75 2.53 5.24
CA ARG A 97 -3.12 2.99 5.54
C ARG A 97 -3.75 3.79 4.41
N CYS A 98 -2.93 4.52 3.66
CA CYS A 98 -3.38 5.40 2.58
C CYS A 98 -4.01 4.62 1.43
N ASP A 99 -3.50 3.43 1.11
CA ASP A 99 -3.98 2.63 -0.03
C ASP A 99 -5.45 2.18 0.11
N ALA A 100 -6.00 2.21 1.33
CA ALA A 100 -7.39 1.86 1.61
C ALA A 100 -8.32 3.09 1.71
N LEU A 101 -7.79 4.31 1.64
CA LEU A 101 -8.59 5.52 1.80
C LEU A 101 -9.34 5.85 0.50
N PRO A 102 -10.66 6.13 0.57
CA PRO A 102 -11.37 6.73 -0.55
C PRO A 102 -10.89 8.16 -0.77
N GLU A 103 -11.13 8.70 -1.97
CA GLU A 103 -10.69 10.03 -2.39
C GLU A 103 -10.94 11.12 -1.33
N ALA A 104 -12.18 11.26 -0.85
CA ALA A 104 -12.53 12.30 0.12
C ALA A 104 -11.76 12.18 1.45
N ALA A 105 -11.40 10.95 1.87
CA ALA A 105 -10.58 10.72 3.05
C ALA A 105 -9.10 10.96 2.76
N CYS A 106 -8.65 10.65 1.54
CA CYS A 106 -7.28 10.90 1.11
C CYS A 106 -6.93 12.40 1.12
N LEU A 107 -7.83 13.22 0.59
CA LEU A 107 -7.65 14.68 0.46
C LEU A 107 -7.60 15.42 1.81
N VAL A 108 -8.00 14.77 2.90
CA VAL A 108 -7.94 15.34 4.25
C VAL A 108 -6.83 14.74 5.11
N ASP A 109 -6.22 13.63 4.70
CA ASP A 109 -5.14 12.97 5.44
C ASP A 109 -3.78 13.57 5.03
N VAL A 110 -3.12 14.24 5.97
CA VAL A 110 -1.85 14.94 5.76
C VAL A 110 -0.65 14.02 5.53
N GLU A 111 -0.80 12.71 5.75
CA GLU A 111 0.25 11.71 5.49
C GLU A 111 0.02 10.96 4.17
N CYS A 112 -1.05 11.29 3.46
CA CYS A 112 -1.41 10.68 2.20
C CYS A 112 -1.47 11.69 1.06
N ARG A 113 -1.47 11.18 -0.17
CA ARG A 113 -1.56 11.95 -1.41
C ARG A 113 -2.44 11.23 -2.41
N ALA A 114 -3.33 11.97 -3.04
CA ALA A 114 -4.14 11.46 -4.12
C ALA A 114 -3.36 11.46 -5.45
N ALA A 115 -3.58 10.43 -6.28
CA ALA A 115 -3.20 10.45 -7.68
C ALA A 115 -4.42 10.30 -8.58
N TYR A 116 -4.36 10.92 -9.75
CA TYR A 116 -5.46 11.00 -10.69
C TYR A 116 -5.03 10.68 -12.12
N ASP A 117 -5.96 10.18 -12.93
CA ASP A 117 -5.81 10.13 -14.38
C ASP A 117 -5.86 11.55 -14.96
N PHE A 118 -4.82 11.93 -15.67
CA PHE A 118 -4.60 13.25 -16.24
C PHE A 118 -5.73 13.65 -17.20
N ASN A 119 -6.14 12.75 -18.09
CA ASN A 119 -7.16 13.05 -19.10
C ASN A 119 -8.52 13.22 -18.44
N CYS A 120 -8.85 12.37 -17.47
CA CYS A 120 -10.08 12.49 -16.71
C CYS A 120 -10.10 13.76 -15.85
N TYR A 121 -9.00 14.07 -15.16
CA TYR A 121 -8.88 15.22 -14.27
C TYR A 121 -8.98 16.55 -15.03
N THR A 122 -8.38 16.63 -16.22
CA THR A 122 -8.41 17.84 -17.06
C THR A 122 -9.67 17.94 -17.95
N GLY A 123 -10.55 16.94 -17.91
CA GLY A 123 -11.77 16.89 -18.74
C GLY A 123 -11.51 16.63 -20.22
N ALA A 124 -10.29 16.23 -20.60
CA ALA A 124 -9.93 15.87 -21.96
C ALA A 124 -10.32 14.42 -22.32
N GLY A 125 -10.48 13.55 -21.31
CA GLY A 125 -10.78 12.14 -21.48
C GLY A 125 -12.28 11.81 -21.45
N PRO A 126 -12.69 10.64 -21.99
CA PRO A 126 -14.08 10.17 -21.99
C PRO A 126 -14.50 9.59 -20.63
N CYS A 127 -14.20 10.29 -19.53
CA CYS A 127 -14.36 9.76 -18.18
C CYS A 127 -15.68 10.19 -17.53
N THR A 128 -16.25 9.32 -16.71
CA THR A 128 -17.34 9.72 -15.79
C THR A 128 -16.77 10.47 -14.58
N ALA A 129 -17.57 11.31 -13.91
CA ALA A 129 -17.13 12.18 -12.82
C ALA A 129 -16.48 11.45 -11.62
N PHE A 130 -16.59 10.12 -11.51
CA PHE A 130 -16.01 9.30 -10.44
C PHE A 130 -14.78 8.51 -10.86
N GLN A 131 -14.28 8.68 -12.09
CA GLN A 131 -13.16 7.91 -12.63
C GLN A 131 -11.79 8.58 -12.63
N PRO A 132 -11.57 9.86 -12.27
CA PRO A 132 -10.22 10.38 -12.33
C PRO A 132 -9.36 9.80 -11.20
N PHE A 133 -9.93 9.41 -10.06
CA PHE A 133 -9.14 8.97 -8.89
C PHE A 133 -8.50 7.59 -9.11
N LEU A 134 -7.17 7.55 -9.19
CA LEU A 134 -6.40 6.31 -9.34
C LEU A 134 -6.14 5.63 -7.99
N GLY A 135 -6.02 6.42 -6.92
CA GLY A 135 -5.76 5.92 -5.59
C GLY A 135 -5.19 6.96 -4.64
N CYS A 136 -5.07 6.54 -3.39
CA CYS A 136 -4.45 7.31 -2.33
C CYS A 136 -3.18 6.61 -1.87
N PHE A 137 -2.08 7.36 -1.76
CA PHE A 137 -0.76 6.78 -1.53
C PHE A 137 -0.05 7.48 -0.38
N SER A 138 0.77 6.72 0.34
CA SER A 138 1.64 7.26 1.39
C SER A 138 2.57 8.31 0.80
N LEU A 139 2.78 9.40 1.52
CA LEU A 139 3.80 10.38 1.16
C LEU A 139 5.20 9.77 1.21
N SER A 140 6.08 10.34 0.40
CA SER A 140 7.52 10.17 0.57
C SER A 140 7.93 10.60 1.97
N ARG A 141 8.94 9.92 2.51
CA ARG A 141 9.56 10.23 3.82
C ARG A 141 10.12 11.65 3.86
N TRP A 142 10.35 12.25 2.69
CA TRP A 142 10.68 13.65 2.54
C TRP A 142 9.41 14.48 2.37
N ASN A 143 8.73 14.78 3.47
CA ASN A 143 7.54 15.65 3.48
C ASN A 143 7.94 17.12 3.57
N GLN A 144 7.64 17.90 2.53
CA GLN A 144 7.87 19.35 2.51
C GLN A 144 6.70 20.03 1.79
N PRO A 145 5.92 20.93 2.41
CA PRO A 145 4.88 21.67 1.70
C PRO A 145 5.47 22.70 0.72
N GLY A 146 4.68 23.17 -0.25
CA GLY A 146 5.13 24.23 -1.16
C GLY A 146 4.38 24.30 -2.50
N GLN A 147 5.02 24.91 -3.50
CA GLN A 147 4.47 24.97 -4.86
C GLN A 147 4.53 23.58 -5.51
N CYS A 148 3.50 23.23 -6.25
CA CYS A 148 3.32 21.92 -6.87
C CYS A 148 3.77 21.89 -8.32
N GLU A 149 3.56 22.99 -9.02
CA GLU A 149 3.73 23.10 -10.46
C GLU A 149 5.21 22.97 -10.85
N GLY A 150 5.48 22.14 -11.86
CA GLY A 150 6.83 21.89 -12.38
C GLY A 150 7.67 20.92 -11.54
N LEU A 151 7.11 20.31 -10.49
CA LEU A 151 7.77 19.22 -9.77
C LEU A 151 7.74 17.94 -10.61
N ASP A 152 8.83 17.17 -10.52
CA ASP A 152 8.87 15.79 -11.00
C ASP A 152 8.09 14.85 -10.07
N ALA A 153 7.91 13.59 -10.48
CA ALA A 153 7.12 12.61 -9.73
C ALA A 153 7.66 12.40 -8.32
N TRP A 154 8.98 12.35 -8.18
CA TRP A 154 9.66 12.20 -6.91
C TRP A 154 9.34 13.38 -6.00
N SER A 155 9.66 14.60 -6.41
CA SER A 155 9.44 15.79 -5.59
C SER A 155 7.97 15.96 -5.23
N CYS A 156 7.07 15.68 -6.17
CA CYS A 156 5.62 15.66 -5.94
C CYS A 156 5.20 14.64 -4.88
N SER A 157 5.91 13.51 -4.75
CA SER A 157 5.58 12.46 -3.77
C SER A 157 5.81 12.88 -2.33
N GLY A 158 6.61 13.91 -2.11
CA GLY A 158 6.83 14.53 -0.82
C GLY A 158 5.86 15.66 -0.48
N ARG A 159 4.86 15.94 -1.31
CA ARG A 159 3.96 17.09 -1.13
C ARG A 159 2.57 16.66 -0.62
N PRO A 160 2.17 17.04 0.61
CA PRO A 160 0.85 16.76 1.15
C PRO A 160 -0.26 17.68 0.59
N ASP A 161 0.14 18.75 -0.09
CA ASP A 161 -0.69 19.82 -0.65
C ASP A 161 -0.82 19.77 -2.18
N CYS A 162 -0.25 18.74 -2.80
CA CYS A 162 -0.29 18.52 -4.23
C CYS A 162 -0.98 17.20 -4.58
N VAL A 163 -1.50 17.12 -5.80
CA VAL A 163 -1.96 15.87 -6.40
C VAL A 163 -1.06 15.50 -7.57
N ALA A 164 -0.86 14.21 -7.78
CA ALA A 164 -0.10 13.70 -8.92
C ALA A 164 -1.05 13.29 -10.05
N LEU A 165 -0.78 13.76 -11.26
CA LEU A 165 -1.53 13.37 -12.45
C LEU A 165 -0.71 12.36 -13.25
N HIS A 166 -1.35 11.27 -13.64
CA HIS A 166 -0.76 10.19 -14.42
C HIS A 166 -1.59 9.93 -15.67
N SER A 167 -0.96 9.49 -16.76
CA SER A 167 -1.66 8.98 -17.95
C SER A 167 -1.36 7.50 -18.11
N GLU A 168 -2.32 6.74 -18.62
CA GLU A 168 -2.07 5.34 -18.94
C GLU A 168 -1.08 5.22 -20.13
N VAL A 169 -0.01 4.45 -19.92
CA VAL A 169 0.95 4.06 -20.95
C VAL A 169 0.99 2.55 -21.03
N CYS A 170 0.96 2.02 -22.25
CA CYS A 170 0.99 0.59 -22.50
C CYS A 170 2.21 0.21 -23.34
N ASP A 171 2.80 -0.95 -23.03
CA ASP A 171 3.85 -1.54 -23.86
C ASP A 171 3.27 -2.29 -25.08
N PRO A 172 4.13 -2.76 -26.02
CA PRO A 172 3.67 -3.54 -27.17
C PRO A 172 2.99 -4.88 -26.82
N SER A 173 3.14 -5.37 -25.59
CA SER A 173 2.45 -6.58 -25.11
C SER A 173 1.04 -6.30 -24.58
N GLY A 174 0.67 -5.02 -24.46
CA GLY A 174 -0.63 -4.57 -23.97
C GLY A 174 -0.70 -4.47 -22.44
N VAL A 175 0.44 -4.57 -21.75
CA VAL A 175 0.49 -4.30 -20.31
C VAL A 175 0.53 -2.78 -20.13
N CYS A 176 -0.44 -2.24 -19.39
CA CYS A 176 -0.58 -0.82 -19.15
C CYS A 176 -0.23 -0.47 -17.70
N TRP A 177 0.30 0.73 -17.49
CA TRP A 177 0.54 1.31 -16.17
C TRP A 177 0.32 2.82 -16.20
N PRO A 178 -0.04 3.44 -15.08
CA PRO A 178 -0.04 4.89 -14.96
C PRO A 178 1.38 5.42 -15.14
N GLN A 179 1.58 6.53 -15.84
CA GLN A 179 2.84 7.22 -16.01
C GLN A 179 2.67 8.67 -15.59
N PHE A 180 3.53 9.16 -14.71
CA PHE A 180 3.46 10.53 -14.20
C PHE A 180 3.55 11.53 -15.36
N VAL A 181 2.64 12.50 -15.34
CA VAL A 181 2.56 13.59 -16.31
C VAL A 181 2.96 14.88 -15.62
N GLU A 182 2.27 15.24 -14.53
CA GLU A 182 2.54 16.48 -13.82
C GLU A 182 2.08 16.45 -12.36
N CYS A 183 2.61 17.38 -11.59
CA CYS A 183 2.18 17.69 -10.23
C CYS A 183 1.43 19.01 -10.25
N THR A 184 0.25 19.05 -9.61
CA THR A 184 -0.56 20.27 -9.54
C THR A 184 -1.05 20.47 -8.12
N SER A 185 -1.32 21.73 -7.78
CA SER A 185 -1.94 22.05 -6.50
C SER A 185 -3.26 21.31 -6.36
N GLU A 186 -3.48 20.76 -5.17
CA GLU A 186 -4.77 20.19 -4.85
C GLU A 186 -5.79 21.33 -4.94
N ASN A 187 -6.65 21.29 -5.96
CA ASN A 187 -7.79 22.20 -6.08
C ASN A 187 -8.82 21.81 -5.00
N ARG A 188 -8.44 21.95 -3.72
CA ARG A 188 -9.40 22.11 -2.64
C ARG A 188 -10.13 23.37 -3.00
N ALA A 189 -11.32 23.25 -3.60
CA ALA A 189 -12.27 24.34 -3.58
C ALA A 189 -12.26 24.84 -2.13
N ALA A 190 -11.73 26.05 -1.92
CA ALA A 190 -11.60 26.58 -0.58
C ALA A 190 -12.97 26.40 0.10
N PRO A 191 -13.04 25.88 1.33
CA PRO A 191 -14.33 25.69 1.98
C PRO A 191 -15.06 27.02 1.87
N ALA A 192 -16.22 27.01 1.21
CA ALA A 192 -17.03 28.21 1.06
C ALA A 192 -17.21 28.79 2.46
N GLY A 193 -16.60 29.94 2.72
CA GLY A 193 -16.63 30.57 4.03
C GLY A 193 -18.08 30.81 4.47
N PRO A 194 -18.32 30.85 5.80
CA PRO A 194 -19.66 30.92 6.37
C PRO A 194 -20.48 32.12 5.89
#